data_AF-A0A497FCQ2-F1
#
_entry.id   AF-A0A497FCQ2-F1
#
_cell.length_a   1.000
_cell.length_b   1.000
_cell.length_c   1.000
_cell.angle_alpha   90.00
_cell.angle_beta   90.00
_cell.angle_gamma   90.00
#
_symmetry.space_group_name_H-M   'P 1'
#
loop_
_entity.id
_entity.type
_entity.pdbx_description
1 polymer ?
#
loop_
_entity_poly.entity_id
_entity_poly.type
_entity_poly.pdbx_seq_one_letter_code
_entity_poly.pdbx_strand_id
1 'polypeptide(L)'
;MPSTLVVAMRCRPECPVCILSVRAREILSSDLSDEEKFHVLKLVANKIFELASPNALTVVVASEAYRIVRAYIGYDPYREYKKRCNEIAEDVLRRVRDLLYCGNEYEIFRKLVIASVSANAIDPGVATYSFSIERLSEVLLEEPKIDEIDKLYRYIKRAKSIVFIPDNCARSYLIGSY
;
A
#
# COMPACT_ATOMS: atom_id res chain seq x y z
N MET A 1 8.09 -29.04 17.13
CA MET A 1 7.91 -28.26 15.89
C MET A 1 7.84 -26.79 16.28
N PRO A 2 8.59 -25.88 15.64
CA PRO A 2 8.39 -24.45 15.88
C PRO A 2 7.00 -24.09 15.36
N SER A 3 6.16 -23.51 16.21
CA SER A 3 4.87 -22.96 15.80
C SER A 3 5.13 -21.82 14.81
N THR A 4 4.75 -22.00 13.55
CA THR A 4 4.80 -20.92 12.55
C THR A 4 3.89 -19.82 13.01
N LEU A 5 4.47 -18.79 13.63
CA LEU A 5 3.73 -17.69 14.21
C LEU A 5 3.25 -16.82 13.04
N VAL A 6 2.02 -17.08 12.58
CA VAL A 6 1.36 -16.27 11.56
C VAL A 6 1.17 -14.88 12.15
N VAL A 7 2.07 -13.95 11.79
CA VAL A 7 2.03 -12.55 12.21
C VAL A 7 0.90 -11.84 11.42
N ALA A 8 -0.34 -12.16 11.77
CA ALA A 8 -1.51 -11.45 11.31
C ALA A 8 -1.80 -10.30 12.30
N MET A 9 -1.88 -9.07 11.80
CA MET A 9 -2.17 -7.90 12.63
C MET A 9 -3.58 -8.03 13.21
N ARG A 10 -3.65 -8.22 14.53
CA ARG A 10 -4.92 -8.18 15.27
C ARG A 10 -5.43 -6.75 15.41
N CYS A 11 -6.74 -6.61 15.57
CA CYS A 11 -7.35 -5.31 15.82
C CYS A 11 -6.87 -4.72 17.15
N ARG A 12 -6.46 -3.46 17.11
CA ARG A 12 -6.23 -2.61 18.28
C ARG A 12 -7.38 -1.59 18.42
N PRO A 13 -7.56 -0.91 19.56
CA PRO A 13 -8.70 -0.01 19.79
C PRO A 13 -8.88 1.11 18.76
N GLU A 14 -7.80 1.54 18.10
CA GLU A 14 -7.85 2.55 17.04
C GLU A 14 -8.31 2.00 15.67
N CYS A 15 -8.25 0.68 15.45
CA CYS A 15 -8.55 0.07 14.16
C CYS A 15 -10.01 0.27 13.70
N PRO A 16 -11.05 0.10 14.54
CA PRO A 16 -12.44 0.31 14.13
C PRO A 16 -12.69 1.74 13.63
N VAL A 17 -12.16 2.74 14.35
CA VAL A 17 -12.28 4.16 13.98
C VAL A 17 -11.55 4.42 12.67
N CYS A 18 -10.30 3.97 12.53
CA CYS A 18 -9.52 4.14 11.31
C CYS A 18 -10.19 3.51 10.08
N ILE A 19 -10.68 2.26 10.19
CA ILE A 19 -11.39 1.58 9.11
C ILE A 19 -12.65 2.37 8.74
N LEU A 20 -13.45 2.80 9.73
CA LEU A 20 -14.66 3.59 9.47
C LEU A 20 -14.32 4.92 8.77
N SER A 21 -13.26 5.63 9.17
CA SER A 21 -12.81 6.87 8.51
C SER A 21 -12.35 6.65 7.06
N VAL A 22 -11.76 5.51 6.73
CA VAL A 22 -11.42 5.18 5.33
C VAL A 22 -12.70 4.91 4.53
N ARG A 23 -13.57 4.03 5.01
CA ARG A 23 -14.82 3.66 4.33
C ARG A 23 -15.77 4.87 4.17
N ALA A 24 -15.83 5.75 5.16
CA ALA A 24 -16.62 6.97 5.11
C ALA A 24 -16.15 7.92 3.99
N ARG A 25 -14.83 8.06 3.78
CA ARG A 25 -14.31 8.87 2.65
C ARG A 25 -14.73 8.30 1.29
N GLU A 26 -14.75 6.98 1.13
CA GLU A 26 -15.22 6.34 -0.11
C GLU A 26 -16.72 6.61 -0.34
N ILE A 27 -17.54 6.41 0.69
CA ILE A 27 -19.00 6.60 0.63
C ILE A 27 -19.34 8.07 0.36
N LEU A 28 -18.75 9.01 1.10
CA LEU A 28 -19.03 10.45 0.95
C LEU A 28 -18.59 10.99 -0.42
N SER A 29 -17.49 10.47 -0.98
CA SER A 29 -16.98 10.84 -2.31
C SER A 29 -17.70 10.16 -3.48
N SER A 30 -18.69 9.31 -3.21
CA SER A 30 -19.44 8.57 -4.24
C SER A 30 -20.67 9.32 -4.74
N ASP A 31 -21.20 8.87 -5.87
CA ASP A 31 -22.40 9.42 -6.54
C ASP A 31 -23.73 9.00 -5.87
N LEU A 32 -23.68 8.28 -4.75
CA LEU A 32 -24.85 7.91 -3.96
C LEU A 32 -25.58 9.16 -3.43
N SER A 33 -26.91 9.06 -3.30
CA SER A 33 -27.72 10.08 -2.61
C SER A 33 -27.36 10.17 -1.12
N ASP A 34 -27.71 11.28 -0.46
CA ASP A 34 -27.41 11.45 0.96
C ASP A 34 -28.12 10.40 1.83
N GLU A 35 -29.35 9.99 1.48
CA GLU A 35 -30.09 8.92 2.16
C GLU A 35 -29.35 7.57 2.05
N GLU A 36 -28.87 7.22 0.86
CA GLU A 36 -28.03 6.03 0.64
C GLU A 36 -26.71 6.13 1.40
N LYS A 37 -26.05 7.31 1.40
CA LYS A 37 -24.80 7.52 2.15
C LYS A 37 -25.01 7.30 3.65
N PHE A 38 -26.08 7.83 4.25
CA PHE A 38 -26.45 7.55 5.63
C PHE A 38 -26.69 6.07 5.90
N HIS A 39 -27.44 5.39 5.02
CA HIS A 39 -27.73 3.96 5.13
C HIS A 39 -26.46 3.10 5.07
N VAL A 40 -25.61 3.32 4.06
CA VAL A 40 -24.35 2.57 3.87
C VAL A 40 -23.36 2.84 4.99
N LEU A 41 -23.21 4.10 5.45
CA LEU A 41 -22.40 4.43 6.63
C LEU A 41 -22.85 3.67 7.87
N LYS A 42 -24.17 3.58 8.12
CA LYS A 42 -24.73 2.84 9.24
C LYS A 42 -24.46 1.34 9.15
N LEU A 43 -24.63 0.75 7.96
CA LEU A 43 -24.31 -0.67 7.73
C LEU A 43 -22.83 -0.98 7.95
N VAL A 44 -21.94 -0.13 7.40
CA VAL A 44 -20.49 -0.28 7.53
C VAL A 44 -20.05 -0.12 8.98
N ALA A 45 -20.52 0.91 9.69
CA ALA A 45 -20.21 1.12 11.11
C ALA A 45 -20.65 -0.08 11.95
N ASN A 46 -21.90 -0.53 11.78
CA ASN A 46 -22.42 -1.70 12.48
C ASN A 46 -21.56 -2.95 12.20
N LYS A 47 -21.18 -3.21 10.94
CA LYS A 47 -20.37 -4.39 10.60
C LYS A 47 -18.96 -4.32 11.18
N ILE A 48 -18.35 -3.13 11.23
CA ILE A 48 -17.06 -2.92 11.87
C ILE A 48 -17.15 -3.22 13.37
N PHE A 49 -18.14 -2.69 14.08
CA PHE A 49 -18.31 -2.90 15.52
C PHE A 49 -18.77 -4.32 15.88
N GLU A 50 -19.49 -5.02 14.99
CA GLU A 50 -19.83 -6.45 15.13
C GLU A 50 -18.58 -7.34 15.09
N LEU A 51 -17.64 -7.07 14.17
CA LEU A 51 -16.46 -7.91 13.94
C LEU A 51 -15.24 -7.53 14.78
N ALA A 52 -15.14 -6.27 15.21
CA ALA A 52 -13.98 -5.76 15.92
C ALA A 52 -13.86 -6.34 17.33
N SER A 53 -12.77 -7.07 17.58
CA SER A 53 -12.38 -7.52 18.91
C SER A 53 -10.86 -7.64 19.01
N PRO A 54 -10.27 -7.69 20.22
CA PRO A 54 -8.81 -7.88 20.38
C PRO A 54 -8.26 -9.15 19.70
N ASN A 55 -9.13 -10.14 19.42
CA ASN A 55 -8.77 -11.38 18.74
C ASN A 55 -8.99 -11.33 17.21
N ALA A 56 -9.80 -10.40 16.71
CA ALA A 56 -10.10 -10.26 15.29
C ALA A 56 -8.86 -9.84 14.49
N LEU A 57 -8.80 -10.24 13.22
CA LEU A 57 -7.74 -9.82 12.29
C LEU A 57 -8.17 -8.52 11.59
N THR A 58 -7.31 -7.50 11.63
CA THR A 58 -7.59 -6.17 11.05
C THR A 58 -7.94 -6.26 9.57
N VAL A 59 -7.26 -7.14 8.83
CA VAL A 59 -7.53 -7.38 7.40
C VAL A 59 -8.94 -7.93 7.16
N VAL A 60 -9.47 -8.77 8.05
CA VAL A 60 -10.84 -9.32 7.92
C VAL A 60 -11.86 -8.21 8.15
N VAL A 61 -11.78 -7.47 9.25
CA VAL A 61 -12.70 -6.36 9.57
C VAL A 61 -12.69 -5.31 8.45
N ALA A 62 -11.50 -4.92 7.97
CA ALA A 62 -11.37 -3.96 6.88
C ALA A 62 -11.93 -4.46 5.55
N SER A 63 -11.78 -5.76 5.26
CA SER A 63 -12.28 -6.39 4.02
C SER A 63 -13.80 -6.53 4.01
N GLU A 64 -14.42 -6.99 5.11
CA GLU A 64 -15.89 -7.07 5.19
C GLU A 64 -16.54 -5.69 5.07
N ALA A 65 -15.96 -4.68 5.74
CA ALA A 65 -16.42 -3.29 5.60
C ALA A 65 -16.29 -2.77 4.16
N TYR A 66 -15.20 -3.09 3.46
CA TYR A 66 -14.99 -2.70 2.06
C TYR A 66 -15.93 -3.43 1.09
N ARG A 67 -16.29 -4.70 1.36
CA ARG A 67 -17.27 -5.44 0.54
C ARG A 67 -18.64 -4.77 0.57
N ILE A 68 -19.09 -4.27 1.73
CA ILE A 68 -20.34 -3.50 1.82
C ILE A 68 -20.24 -2.25 0.95
N VAL A 69 -19.20 -1.43 1.10
CA VAL A 69 -19.00 -0.22 0.28
C VAL A 69 -19.02 -0.54 -1.21
N ARG A 70 -18.27 -1.56 -1.64
CA ARG A 70 -18.22 -2.02 -3.05
C ARG A 70 -19.57 -2.48 -3.58
N ALA A 71 -20.39 -3.13 -2.76
CA ALA A 71 -21.70 -3.62 -3.18
C ALA A 71 -22.71 -2.47 -3.44
N TYR A 72 -22.58 -1.36 -2.71
CA TYR A 72 -23.44 -0.18 -2.90
C TYR A 72 -22.91 0.80 -3.95
N ILE A 73 -21.60 1.09 -3.97
CA ILE A 73 -20.99 2.01 -4.94
C ILE A 73 -20.95 1.38 -6.35
N GLY A 74 -20.87 0.04 -6.46
CA GLY A 74 -20.89 -0.67 -7.74
C GLY A 74 -19.59 -0.58 -8.57
N TYR A 75 -18.67 0.32 -8.22
CA TYR A 75 -17.35 0.47 -8.84
C TYR A 75 -16.20 0.44 -7.81
N ASP A 76 -14.95 0.47 -8.30
CA ASP A 76 -13.77 0.59 -7.43
C ASP A 76 -13.51 2.06 -7.08
N PRO A 77 -13.75 2.52 -5.83
CA PRO A 77 -13.61 3.93 -5.46
C PRO A 77 -12.17 4.45 -5.59
N TYR A 78 -11.20 3.56 -5.76
CA TYR A 78 -9.79 3.91 -5.94
C TYR A 78 -9.35 3.99 -7.41
N ARG A 79 -10.23 3.83 -8.40
CA ARG A 79 -9.85 3.74 -9.84
C ARG A 79 -8.95 4.90 -10.30
N GLU A 80 -9.39 6.14 -10.12
CA GLU A 80 -8.62 7.32 -10.56
C GLU A 80 -7.40 7.58 -9.67
N TYR A 81 -7.46 7.26 -8.37
CA TYR A 81 -6.29 7.29 -7.49
C TYR A 81 -5.20 6.33 -8.00
N LYS A 82 -5.56 5.08 -8.33
CA LYS A 82 -4.63 4.07 -8.89
C LYS A 82 -4.03 4.53 -10.22
N LYS A 83 -4.84 5.12 -11.10
CA LYS A 83 -4.36 5.69 -12.37
C LYS A 83 -3.30 6.78 -12.12
N ARG A 84 -3.59 7.74 -11.23
CA ARG A 84 -2.67 8.82 -10.86
C ARG A 84 -1.40 8.30 -10.17
N CYS A 85 -1.50 7.27 -9.33
CA CYS A 85 -0.33 6.58 -8.76
C CYS A 85 0.59 6.03 -9.85
N ASN A 86 0.03 5.42 -10.89
CA ASN A 86 0.80 4.84 -11.99
C ASN A 86 1.48 5.93 -12.84
N GLU A 87 0.75 7.00 -13.20
CA GLU A 87 1.29 8.15 -13.95
C GLU A 87 2.48 8.80 -13.22
N ILE A 88 2.36 8.97 -11.89
CA ILE A 88 3.45 9.50 -11.05
C ILE A 88 4.61 8.51 -10.96
N ALA A 89 4.33 7.21 -10.77
CA ALA A 89 5.38 6.19 -10.69
C ALA A 89 6.20 6.07 -11.99
N GLU A 90 5.57 6.17 -13.16
CA GLU A 90 6.25 6.16 -14.46
C GLU A 90 7.19 7.37 -14.64
N ASP A 91 6.73 8.58 -14.28
CA ASP A 91 7.54 9.80 -14.37
C ASP A 91 8.69 9.81 -13.35
N VAL A 92 8.43 9.34 -12.12
CA VAL A 92 9.44 9.09 -11.08
C VAL A 92 10.52 8.16 -11.58
N LEU A 93 10.15 6.97 -12.06
CA LEU A 93 11.08 5.96 -12.58
C LEU A 93 11.94 6.51 -13.72
N ARG A 94 11.35 7.26 -14.65
CA ARG A 94 12.06 7.89 -15.76
C ARG A 94 13.15 8.84 -15.29
N ARG A 95 12.92 9.57 -14.20
CA ARG A 95 13.86 10.58 -13.65
C ARG A 95 14.98 9.96 -12.81
N VAL A 96 14.72 8.87 -12.10
CA VAL A 96 15.69 8.25 -11.16
C VAL A 96 16.37 7.00 -11.71
N ARG A 97 16.04 6.54 -12.93
CA ARG A 97 16.58 5.31 -13.52
C ARG A 97 18.10 5.23 -13.43
N ASP A 98 18.80 6.25 -13.92
CA ASP A 98 20.26 6.22 -14.00
C ASP A 98 20.91 6.25 -12.60
N LEU A 99 20.26 6.86 -11.61
CA LEU A 99 20.67 6.83 -10.21
C LEU A 99 20.53 5.43 -9.59
N LEU A 100 19.40 4.75 -9.87
CA LEU A 100 19.11 3.39 -9.36
C LEU A 100 20.01 2.32 -9.99
N TYR A 101 20.27 2.41 -11.29
CA TYR A 101 21.05 1.42 -12.06
C TYR A 101 22.56 1.73 -12.15
N CYS A 102 23.06 2.72 -11.40
CA CYS A 102 24.49 2.99 -11.26
C CYS A 102 25.11 2.20 -10.10
N GLY A 103 26.23 1.52 -10.34
CA GLY A 103 27.00 0.77 -9.33
C GLY A 103 27.28 -0.67 -9.75
N ASN A 104 27.76 -1.48 -8.80
CA ASN A 104 27.87 -2.93 -8.96
C ASN A 104 26.53 -3.65 -8.71
N GLU A 105 26.46 -4.96 -8.99
CA GLU A 105 25.23 -5.78 -8.86
C GLU A 105 24.53 -5.63 -7.51
N TYR A 106 25.30 -5.59 -6.41
CA TYR A 106 24.75 -5.47 -5.06
C TYR A 106 24.29 -4.04 -4.74
N GLU A 107 25.01 -3.02 -5.19
CA GLU A 107 24.62 -1.61 -5.03
C GLU A 107 23.31 -1.30 -5.76
N ILE A 108 23.17 -1.78 -7.00
CA ILE A 108 21.94 -1.67 -7.80
C ILE A 108 20.79 -2.41 -7.09
N PHE A 109 21.04 -3.64 -6.63
CA PHE A 109 20.05 -4.41 -5.88
C PHE A 109 19.58 -3.65 -4.62
N ARG A 110 20.51 -3.11 -3.83
CA ARG A 110 20.19 -2.35 -2.61
C ARG A 110 19.31 -1.14 -2.92
N LYS A 111 19.69 -0.33 -3.92
CA LYS A 111 18.92 0.84 -4.36
C LYS A 111 17.50 0.46 -4.78
N LEU A 112 17.34 -0.61 -5.56
CA LEU A 112 16.02 -1.09 -5.98
C LEU A 112 15.15 -1.58 -4.80
N VAL A 113 15.76 -2.25 -3.81
CA VAL A 113 15.03 -2.68 -2.60
C VAL A 113 14.57 -1.47 -1.79
N ILE A 114 15.45 -0.51 -1.49
CA ILE A 114 15.08 0.71 -0.74
C ILE A 114 13.99 1.48 -1.49
N ALA A 115 14.19 1.73 -2.79
CA ALA A 115 13.19 2.40 -3.64
C ALA A 115 11.83 1.70 -3.63
N SER A 116 11.78 0.36 -3.64
CA SER A 116 10.53 -0.40 -3.59
C SER A 116 9.78 -0.28 -2.26
N VAL A 117 10.49 -0.03 -1.15
CA VAL A 117 9.91 0.19 0.18
C VAL A 117 9.47 1.65 0.31
N SER A 118 10.37 2.61 0.03
CA SER A 118 10.10 4.05 0.09
C SER A 118 8.97 4.48 -0.85
N ALA A 119 8.79 3.81 -1.99
CA ALA A 119 7.67 4.08 -2.90
C ALA A 119 6.29 3.86 -2.27
N ASN A 120 6.15 3.04 -1.21
CA ASN A 120 4.89 2.89 -0.49
C ASN A 120 4.56 4.08 0.43
N ALA A 121 5.54 4.95 0.73
CA ALA A 121 5.33 6.19 1.47
C ALA A 121 4.90 7.37 0.57
N ILE A 122 4.94 7.19 -0.77
CA ILE A 122 4.50 8.18 -1.74
C ILE A 122 2.97 8.10 -1.87
N ASP A 123 2.24 8.95 -1.13
CA ASP A 123 0.78 9.11 -1.24
C ASP A 123 0.43 10.34 -2.12
N PRO A 124 -0.06 10.14 -3.37
CA PRO A 124 -0.47 11.24 -4.25
C PRO A 124 -1.86 11.82 -3.93
N GLY A 125 -2.54 11.33 -2.88
CA GLY A 125 -3.78 11.90 -2.34
C GLY A 125 -3.59 13.25 -1.64
N VAL A 126 -2.34 13.63 -1.32
CA VAL A 126 -2.00 14.95 -0.77
C VAL A 126 -1.76 15.94 -1.91
N ALA A 127 -2.75 16.80 -2.17
CA ALA A 127 -2.82 17.68 -3.35
C ALA A 127 -1.73 18.77 -3.48
N THR A 128 -0.75 18.80 -2.57
CA THR A 128 0.27 19.87 -2.45
C THR A 128 1.72 19.40 -2.56
N TYR A 129 1.98 18.12 -2.81
CA TYR A 129 3.36 17.65 -3.00
C TYR A 129 3.89 17.97 -4.41
N SER A 130 4.55 19.11 -4.54
CA SER A 130 5.45 19.39 -5.67
C SER A 130 6.64 18.43 -5.63
N PHE A 131 6.57 17.39 -6.46
CA PHE A 131 7.59 16.35 -6.54
C PHE A 131 8.89 16.91 -7.15
N SER A 132 9.87 17.22 -6.29
CA SER A 132 11.22 17.58 -6.71
C SER A 132 12.11 16.34 -6.78
N ILE A 133 13.03 16.29 -7.75
CA ILE A 133 13.92 15.14 -7.97
C ILE A 133 14.89 14.97 -6.80
N GLU A 134 15.25 16.07 -6.16
CA GLU A 134 16.14 16.17 -5.01
C GLU A 134 15.50 15.45 -3.82
N ARG A 135 14.28 15.84 -3.44
CA ARG A 135 13.52 15.19 -2.36
C ARG A 135 13.18 13.73 -2.65
N LEU A 136 13.06 13.38 -3.93
CA LEU A 136 12.88 12.00 -4.34
C LEU A 136 14.17 11.17 -4.19
N SER A 137 15.33 11.75 -4.54
CA SER A 137 16.62 11.11 -4.32
C SER A 137 16.96 10.95 -2.82
N GLU A 138 16.53 11.89 -1.99
CA GLU A 138 16.57 11.78 -0.52
C GLU A 138 15.71 10.60 -0.05
N VAL A 139 14.41 10.58 -0.39
CA VAL A 139 13.44 9.56 0.09
C VAL A 139 13.73 8.15 -0.44
N LEU A 140 14.21 8.00 -1.68
CA LEU A 140 14.54 6.69 -2.26
C LEU A 140 15.91 6.14 -1.80
N LEU A 141 16.69 6.93 -1.08
CA LEU A 141 18.00 6.54 -0.51
C LEU A 141 18.04 6.70 1.02
N GLU A 142 16.89 6.88 1.68
CA GLU A 142 16.82 6.81 3.14
C GLU A 142 17.26 5.42 3.63
N GLU A 143 18.24 5.39 4.53
CA GLU A 143 18.77 4.16 5.10
C GLU A 143 17.75 3.49 6.03
N PRO A 144 17.41 2.20 5.81
CA PRO A 144 16.37 1.53 6.60
C PRO A 144 16.82 1.34 8.05
N LYS A 145 15.94 1.70 9.00
CA LYS A 145 16.17 1.50 10.44
C LYS A 145 16.52 0.05 10.84
N ILE A 146 16.06 -0.92 10.05
CA ILE A 146 16.44 -2.33 10.16
C ILE A 146 16.92 -2.76 8.77
N ASP A 147 18.23 -2.87 8.59
CA ASP A 147 18.84 -3.31 7.33
C ASP A 147 19.13 -4.82 7.34
N GLU A 148 18.37 -5.57 6.54
CA GLU A 148 18.66 -6.96 6.22
C GLU A 148 18.85 -7.20 4.72
N ILE A 149 19.14 -6.15 3.94
CA ILE A 149 19.18 -6.20 2.47
C ILE A 149 20.27 -7.15 1.97
N ASP A 150 21.44 -7.20 2.61
CA ASP A 150 22.49 -8.19 2.31
C ASP A 150 22.03 -9.63 2.57
N LYS A 151 21.25 -9.89 3.63
CA LYS A 151 20.68 -11.23 3.88
C LYS A 151 19.71 -11.60 2.77
N LEU A 152 18.80 -10.69 2.43
CA LEU A 152 17.83 -10.87 1.33
C LEU A 152 18.53 -11.15 0.00
N TYR A 153 19.58 -10.37 -0.33
CA TYR A 153 20.41 -10.57 -1.52
C TYR A 153 21.03 -11.98 -1.57
N ARG A 154 21.66 -12.41 -0.47
CA ARG A 154 22.27 -13.74 -0.35
C ARG A 154 21.25 -14.88 -0.43
N TYR A 155 20.00 -14.68 0.01
CA TYR A 155 18.92 -15.63 -0.19
C TYR A 155 18.46 -15.67 -1.66
N ILE A 156 18.25 -14.51 -2.29
CA ILE A 156 17.81 -14.40 -3.70
C ILE A 156 18.81 -15.05 -4.66
N LYS A 157 20.12 -14.79 -4.51
CA LYS A 157 21.17 -15.41 -5.35
C LYS A 157 21.24 -16.94 -5.24
N ARG A 158 20.57 -17.56 -4.25
CA ARG A 158 20.49 -19.01 -4.02
C ARG A 158 19.09 -19.59 -4.25
N ALA A 159 18.09 -18.74 -4.46
CA ALA A 159 16.71 -19.16 -4.62
C ALA A 159 16.49 -19.80 -5.99
N LYS A 160 15.81 -20.95 -6.03
CA LYS A 160 15.37 -21.58 -7.29
C LYS A 160 14.04 -21.01 -7.80
N SER A 161 13.28 -20.38 -6.91
CA SER A 161 12.01 -19.72 -7.18
C SER A 161 11.79 -18.61 -6.15
N ILE A 162 11.09 -17.55 -6.56
CA ILE A 162 10.79 -16.38 -5.73
C ILE A 162 9.29 -16.09 -5.89
N VAL A 163 8.61 -15.82 -4.78
CA VAL A 163 7.22 -15.33 -4.77
C VAL A 163 7.25 -13.89 -4.29
N PHE A 164 6.82 -12.97 -5.15
CA PHE A 164 6.74 -11.53 -4.83
C PHE A 164 5.29 -11.14 -4.58
N ILE A 165 4.99 -10.48 -3.46
CA ILE A 165 3.62 -10.19 -3.02
C ILE A 165 3.34 -8.67 -3.05
N PRO A 166 2.51 -8.18 -3.99
CA PRO A 166 1.76 -6.94 -3.88
C PRO A 166 0.39 -7.17 -3.21
N ASP A 167 -0.24 -6.21 -2.54
CA ASP A 167 0.25 -4.90 -2.07
C ASP A 167 -0.41 -3.71 -2.80
N ASN A 168 0.08 -2.48 -2.57
CA ASN A 168 -0.47 -1.27 -3.18
C ASN A 168 -0.30 -1.22 -4.71
N CYS A 169 -1.20 -0.50 -5.39
CA CYS A 169 -1.34 -0.57 -6.85
C CYS A 169 -0.22 0.05 -7.69
N ALA A 170 0.72 0.81 -7.13
CA ALA A 170 1.85 1.38 -7.88
C ALA A 170 2.91 0.34 -8.33
N ARG A 171 2.64 -0.96 -8.16
CA ARG A 171 3.67 -2.02 -8.14
C ARG A 171 4.02 -2.71 -9.46
N SER A 172 3.47 -2.29 -10.60
CA SER A 172 3.78 -2.93 -11.91
C SER A 172 5.02 -2.39 -12.64
N TYR A 173 5.69 -1.34 -12.14
CA TYR A 173 6.77 -0.64 -12.89
C TYR A 173 8.14 -0.56 -12.18
N LEU A 174 8.18 -0.57 -10.84
CA LEU A 174 9.44 -0.74 -10.09
C LEU A 174 10.03 -2.15 -10.23
N ILE A 175 9.20 -3.09 -10.68
CA ILE A 175 9.57 -4.43 -11.13
C ILE A 175 9.61 -4.33 -12.65
N GLY A 176 10.79 -4.51 -13.24
CA GLY A 176 11.04 -4.10 -14.63
C GLY A 176 10.08 -4.72 -15.64
N SER A 177 9.62 -3.91 -16.58
CA SER A 177 9.06 -4.39 -17.85
C SER A 177 10.16 -5.13 -18.62
N TYR A 178 10.07 -6.45 -18.63
CA TYR A 178 10.80 -7.37 -19.51
C TYR A 178 9.79 -8.00 -20.48
#